data_AF-A0A7S2QZ87-F1
#
_entry.id   AF-A0A7S2QZ87-F1
#
_cell.length_a   1.000
_cell.length_b   1.000
_cell.length_c   1.000
_cell.angle_alpha   90.00
_cell.angle_beta   90.00
_cell.angle_gamma   90.00
#
_symmetry.space_group_name_H-M   'P 1'
#
loop_
_entity.id
_entity.type
_entity.pdbx_description
1 polymer ?
#
loop_
_entity_poly.entity_id
_entity_poly.type
_entity_poly.pdbx_seq_one_letter_code
_entity_poly.pdbx_strand_id
1 'polypeptide(L)'
;GMDDPSKDFGRFTSDESLDMVHRLRKDCQGVLVGRVTVERDDCTLTVRRGIQLLTDQQQPARLLLDPNLSLLLQPEKSKELSYKILTQPDAPTYLFHTKSPSQAQSIYKKWLTATAIIQPPHVTLVSLRNDDDTATLDDNDKRR
;
A
#
# COMPACT_ATOMS: atom_id res chain seq x y z
N GLY A 1 -22.82 -1.80 -24.77
CA GLY A 1 -21.36 -1.71 -24.92
C GLY A 1 -20.74 -2.07 -23.60
N MET A 2 -19.45 -2.42 -23.58
CA MET A 2 -18.72 -2.97 -22.43
C MET A 2 -18.54 -2.00 -21.23
N ASP A 3 -19.26 -0.87 -21.22
CA ASP A 3 -19.08 0.27 -20.31
C ASP A 3 -20.38 0.59 -19.54
N ASP A 4 -21.03 -0.43 -18.98
CA ASP A 4 -22.11 -0.21 -18.01
C ASP A 4 -21.54 -0.21 -16.58
N PRO A 5 -21.46 0.94 -15.90
CA PRO A 5 -20.92 1.04 -14.54
C PRO A 5 -21.81 0.35 -13.49
N SER A 6 -23.01 -0.11 -13.84
CA SER A 6 -23.93 -0.84 -12.97
C SER A 6 -23.75 -2.37 -13.04
N LYS A 7 -22.91 -2.87 -13.95
CA LYS A 7 -22.50 -4.28 -13.93
C LYS A 7 -21.40 -4.45 -12.91
N ASP A 8 -21.72 -5.18 -11.83
CA ASP A 8 -20.70 -5.91 -11.09
C ASP A 8 -19.88 -6.68 -12.12
N PHE A 9 -18.61 -6.31 -12.26
CA PHE A 9 -17.63 -7.15 -12.93
C PHE A 9 -17.45 -8.38 -12.04
N GLY A 10 -18.46 -9.26 -12.06
CA GLY A 10 -18.40 -10.59 -11.49
C GLY A 10 -17.08 -11.17 -11.95
N ARG A 11 -16.21 -11.41 -10.99
CA ARG A 11 -14.86 -11.92 -11.20
C ARG A 11 -14.97 -13.20 -12.02
N PHE A 12 -14.75 -13.11 -13.33
CA PHE A 12 -14.60 -14.25 -14.24
C PHE A 12 -13.26 -14.98 -13.98
N THR A 13 -12.84 -15.07 -12.73
CA THR A 13 -11.58 -15.70 -12.32
C THR A 13 -11.92 -16.88 -11.45
N SER A 14 -11.60 -18.07 -11.94
CA SER A 14 -11.69 -19.31 -11.17
C SER A 14 -10.79 -19.25 -9.94
N ASP A 15 -11.03 -20.14 -8.97
CA ASP A 15 -10.17 -20.23 -7.78
C ASP A 15 -8.71 -20.53 -8.15
N GLU A 16 -8.48 -21.33 -9.19
CA GLU A 16 -7.15 -21.62 -9.71
C GLU A 16 -6.48 -20.37 -10.29
N SER A 17 -7.26 -19.49 -10.93
CA SER A 17 -6.78 -18.22 -11.45
C SER A 17 -6.37 -17.27 -10.32
N LEU A 18 -7.15 -17.25 -9.23
CA LEU A 18 -6.80 -16.46 -8.03
C LEU A 18 -5.55 -17.01 -7.34
N ASP A 19 -5.44 -18.32 -7.19
CA ASP A 19 -4.25 -18.97 -6.63
C ASP A 19 -3.00 -18.64 -7.46
N MET A 20 -3.11 -18.67 -8.79
CA MET A 20 -2.02 -18.28 -9.68
C MET A 20 -1.58 -16.84 -9.45
N VAL A 21 -2.51 -15.90 -9.29
CA VAL A 21 -2.17 -14.50 -8.97
C VAL A 21 -1.40 -14.39 -7.66
N HIS A 22 -1.75 -15.16 -6.63
CA HIS A 22 -1.01 -15.12 -5.38
C HIS A 22 0.37 -15.80 -5.49
N ARG A 23 0.54 -16.82 -6.34
CA ARG A 23 1.87 -17.40 -6.66
C ARG A 23 2.75 -16.36 -7.37
N LEU A 24 2.20 -15.67 -8.36
CA LEU A 24 2.92 -14.59 -9.06
C LEU A 24 3.34 -13.48 -8.11
N ARG A 25 2.47 -13.08 -7.17
CA ARG A 25 2.83 -12.07 -6.15
C ARG A 25 3.96 -12.53 -5.24
N LYS A 26 4.03 -13.82 -4.90
CA LYS A 26 5.12 -14.38 -4.08
C LYS A 26 6.48 -14.25 -4.76
N ASP A 27 6.51 -14.31 -6.09
CA ASP A 27 7.75 -14.23 -6.86
C ASP A 27 8.14 -12.78 -7.23
N CYS A 28 7.33 -11.79 -6.82
CA CYS A 28 7.55 -10.38 -7.11
C CYS A 28 8.17 -9.64 -5.91
N GLN A 29 8.99 -8.63 -6.19
CA GLN A 29 9.47 -7.68 -5.17
C GLN A 29 8.45 -6.59 -4.86
N GLY A 30 7.52 -6.34 -5.78
CA GLY A 30 6.44 -5.38 -5.59
C GLY A 30 5.27 -5.55 -6.55
N VAL A 31 4.11 -5.04 -6.15
CA VAL A 31 2.87 -5.04 -6.92
C VAL A 31 2.43 -3.61 -7.13
N LEU A 32 2.27 -3.21 -8.40
CA LEU A 32 1.85 -1.88 -8.80
C LEU A 32 0.34 -1.80 -8.97
N VAL A 33 -0.27 -0.73 -8.47
CA VAL A 33 -1.69 -0.45 -8.62
C VAL A 33 -1.94 1.05 -8.81
N GLY A 34 -2.98 1.39 -9.59
CA GLY A 34 -3.47 2.76 -9.70
C GLY A 34 -4.58 3.07 -8.70
N ARG A 35 -4.69 4.35 -8.30
CA ARG A 35 -5.74 4.86 -7.41
C ARG A 35 -7.14 4.32 -7.71
N VAL A 36 -7.58 4.35 -8.96
CA VAL A 36 -8.97 3.97 -9.33
C VAL A 36 -9.28 2.53 -8.95
N THR A 37 -8.31 1.62 -9.09
CA THR A 37 -8.45 0.23 -8.65
C THR A 37 -8.57 0.13 -7.13
N VAL A 38 -7.80 0.94 -6.38
CA VAL A 38 -7.90 0.98 -4.91
C VAL A 38 -9.27 1.49 -4.47
N GLU A 39 -9.78 2.56 -5.08
CA GLU A 39 -11.10 3.11 -4.75
C GLU A 39 -12.23 2.12 -5.02
N ARG A 40 -12.12 1.36 -6.11
CA ARG A 40 -13.13 0.37 -6.50
C ARG A 40 -13.05 -0.92 -5.68
N ASP A 41 -11.84 -1.43 -5.45
CA ASP A 41 -11.64 -2.81 -4.98
C ASP A 41 -11.13 -2.91 -3.53
N ASP A 42 -10.73 -1.80 -2.91
CA ASP A 42 -10.14 -1.72 -1.55
C ASP A 42 -9.14 -2.86 -1.27
N CYS A 43 -8.18 -2.99 -2.20
CA CYS A 43 -7.27 -4.12 -2.29
C CYS A 43 -6.13 -4.05 -1.26
N THR A 44 -5.59 -5.21 -0.88
CA THR A 44 -4.46 -5.33 0.06
C THR A 44 -3.13 -5.67 -0.63
N LEU A 45 -3.22 -6.29 -1.82
CA LEU A 45 -2.11 -6.71 -2.69
C LEU A 45 -1.07 -7.66 -2.06
N THR A 46 -1.44 -8.35 -0.98
CA THR A 46 -0.58 -9.35 -0.33
C THR A 46 -0.75 -10.77 -0.90
N VAL A 47 0.25 -11.61 -0.65
CA VAL A 47 0.23 -13.07 -0.84
C VAL A 47 -0.63 -13.67 0.27
N ARG A 48 -1.65 -14.46 -0.12
CA ARG A 48 -2.68 -15.04 0.76
C ARG A 48 -3.07 -16.43 0.21
N ARG A 49 -4.19 -16.98 0.68
CA ARG A 49 -4.78 -18.25 0.19
C ARG A 49 -3.87 -19.47 0.41
N GLY A 50 -3.26 -19.57 1.60
CA GLY A 50 -2.45 -20.73 1.99
C GLY A 50 -1.09 -20.84 1.28
N ILE A 51 -0.72 -19.85 0.46
CA ILE A 51 0.60 -19.79 -0.16
C ILE A 51 1.62 -19.35 0.89
N GLN A 52 2.55 -20.27 1.20
CA GLN A 52 3.60 -20.03 2.19
C GLN A 52 4.71 -19.18 1.57
N LEU A 53 5.03 -18.08 2.25
CA LEU A 53 6.31 -17.39 2.08
C LEU A 53 7.38 -18.19 2.83
N LEU A 54 8.59 -18.25 2.26
CA LEU A 54 9.74 -18.82 2.97
C LEU A 54 10.09 -17.93 4.17
N THR A 55 10.81 -18.47 5.15
CA THR A 55 11.16 -17.76 6.40
C THR A 55 11.89 -16.43 6.16
N ASP A 56 12.62 -16.32 5.06
CA ASP A 56 13.36 -15.14 4.61
C ASP A 56 12.61 -14.31 3.55
N GLN A 57 11.47 -14.78 3.03
CA GLN A 57 10.66 -14.04 2.05
C GLN A 57 9.65 -13.13 2.74
N GLN A 58 9.69 -11.84 2.39
CA GLN A 58 8.72 -10.84 2.81
C GLN A 58 7.57 -10.71 1.82
N GLN A 59 6.47 -10.10 2.26
CA GLN A 59 5.39 -9.68 1.37
C GLN A 59 5.93 -8.69 0.31
N PRO A 60 5.44 -8.75 -0.94
CA PRO A 60 5.86 -7.79 -1.97
C PRO A 60 5.46 -6.38 -1.56
N ALA A 61 6.32 -5.41 -1.88
CA ALA A 61 6.01 -4.01 -1.67
C ALA A 61 4.78 -3.57 -2.48
N ARG A 62 3.97 -2.67 -1.93
CA ARG A 62 2.75 -2.18 -2.56
C ARG A 62 3.04 -0.81 -3.17
N LEU A 63 3.13 -0.75 -4.49
CA LEU A 63 3.43 0.47 -5.24
C LEU A 63 2.10 1.10 -5.68
N LEU A 64 1.74 2.24 -5.11
CA LEU A 64 0.48 2.93 -5.38
C LEU A 64 0.72 4.20 -6.21
N LEU A 65 0.11 4.25 -7.39
CA LEU A 65 0.09 5.45 -8.23
C LEU A 65 -1.14 6.30 -7.92
N ASP A 66 -0.91 7.45 -7.28
CA ASP A 66 -1.92 8.48 -7.02
C ASP A 66 -1.31 9.87 -7.26
N PRO A 67 -1.28 10.34 -8.52
CA PRO A 67 -0.65 11.62 -8.88
C PRO A 67 -1.11 12.80 -8.02
N ASN A 68 -2.36 12.77 -7.56
CA ASN A 68 -3.00 13.87 -6.87
C ASN A 68 -3.11 13.69 -5.36
N LEU A 69 -2.58 12.61 -4.78
CA LEU A 69 -2.78 12.28 -3.37
C LEU A 69 -4.27 12.27 -2.98
N SER A 70 -5.16 11.96 -3.94
CA SER A 70 -6.60 12.02 -3.74
C SER A 70 -7.07 11.01 -2.68
N LEU A 71 -6.37 9.88 -2.51
CA LEU A 71 -6.69 8.91 -1.46
C LEU A 71 -6.41 9.46 -0.04
N LEU A 72 -5.47 10.40 0.09
CA LEU A 72 -5.14 11.06 1.37
C LEU A 72 -5.89 12.38 1.56
N LEU A 73 -6.33 12.99 0.46
CA LEU A 73 -6.90 14.34 0.45
C LEU A 73 -8.42 14.39 0.51
N GLN A 74 -9.15 13.28 0.33
CA GLN A 74 -10.62 13.27 0.34
C GLN A 74 -11.19 13.70 1.72
N PRO A 75 -11.63 14.96 1.90
CA PRO A 75 -12.03 15.50 3.20
C PRO A 75 -13.47 15.13 3.56
N GLU A 76 -14.31 14.86 2.56
CA GLU A 76 -15.76 14.70 2.73
C GLU A 76 -16.14 13.29 3.22
N LYS A 77 -15.22 12.31 3.18
CA LYS A 77 -15.51 10.90 3.49
C LYS A 77 -14.85 10.34 4.75
N SER A 78 -13.72 10.85 5.24
CA SER A 78 -13.10 10.27 6.43
C SER A 78 -12.20 11.24 7.20
N LYS A 79 -12.35 11.25 8.53
CA LYS A 79 -11.34 11.78 9.48
C LYS A 79 -10.13 10.85 9.62
N GLU A 80 -10.13 9.69 8.94
CA GLU A 80 -9.12 8.64 9.03
C GLU A 80 -8.80 8.03 7.64
N LEU A 81 -7.61 7.46 7.47
CA LEU A 81 -7.30 6.65 6.29
C LEU A 81 -8.17 5.39 6.32
N SER A 82 -8.87 5.08 5.22
CA SER A 82 -9.83 3.96 5.19
C SER A 82 -9.42 2.81 4.25
N TYR A 83 -8.50 3.04 3.32
CA TYR A 83 -8.11 2.03 2.34
C TYR A 83 -7.12 1.03 2.93
N LYS A 84 -7.39 -0.27 2.76
CA LYS A 84 -6.57 -1.34 3.35
C LYS A 84 -5.10 -1.27 2.94
N ILE A 85 -4.82 -0.87 1.70
CA ILE A 85 -3.45 -0.68 1.20
C ILE A 85 -2.66 0.40 1.97
N LEU A 86 -3.34 1.34 2.61
CA LEU A 86 -2.75 2.44 3.38
C LEU A 86 -2.74 2.16 4.88
N THR A 87 -3.64 1.31 5.37
CA THR A 87 -3.86 1.09 6.82
C THR A 87 -3.31 -0.23 7.35
N GLN A 88 -3.18 -1.26 6.51
CA GLN A 88 -2.69 -2.56 6.98
C GLN A 88 -1.15 -2.58 7.01
N PRO A 89 -0.51 -2.99 8.11
CA PRO A 89 0.95 -3.09 8.22
C PRO A 89 1.51 -4.36 7.55
N ASP A 90 0.68 -5.12 6.84
CA ASP A 90 1.02 -6.44 6.29
C ASP A 90 2.12 -6.40 5.21
N ALA A 91 2.36 -5.25 4.58
CA ALA A 91 3.43 -5.04 3.62
C ALA A 91 3.82 -3.55 3.54
N PRO A 92 5.06 -3.21 3.16
CA PRO A 92 5.42 -1.81 2.93
C PRO A 92 4.61 -1.23 1.77
N THR A 93 4.07 -0.02 1.96
CA THR A 93 3.38 0.74 0.89
C THR A 93 4.20 1.96 0.50
N TYR A 94 4.34 2.13 -0.80
CA TYR A 94 5.03 3.22 -1.45
C TYR A 94 4.05 4.00 -2.33
N LEU A 95 3.80 5.24 -1.96
CA LEU A 95 2.90 6.13 -2.71
C LEU A 95 3.70 7.03 -3.67
N PHE A 96 3.33 7.00 -4.95
CA PHE A 96 3.90 7.83 -6.00
C PHE A 96 2.89 8.93 -6.39
N HIS A 97 3.33 10.19 -6.35
CA HIS A 97 2.51 11.33 -6.74
C HIS A 97 3.33 12.43 -7.43
N THR A 98 2.63 13.43 -7.97
CA THR A 98 3.24 14.56 -8.70
C THR A 98 3.09 15.91 -7.99
N LYS A 99 2.48 15.94 -6.80
CA LYS A 99 2.43 17.15 -5.96
C LYS A 99 3.82 17.70 -5.68
N SER A 100 3.94 19.04 -5.73
CA SER A 100 5.18 19.70 -5.33
C SER A 100 5.52 19.39 -3.86
N PRO A 101 6.79 19.51 -3.45
CA PRO A 101 7.16 19.30 -2.05
C PRO A 101 6.32 20.13 -1.07
N SER A 102 6.03 21.40 -1.42
CA SER A 102 5.19 22.28 -0.61
C SER A 102 3.73 21.82 -0.49
N GLN A 103 3.15 21.29 -1.57
CA GLN A 103 1.79 20.75 -1.58
C GLN A 103 1.72 19.43 -0.81
N ALA A 104 2.75 18.59 -0.90
CA ALA A 104 2.78 17.28 -0.25
C ALA A 104 3.06 17.37 1.26
N GLN A 105 3.88 18.33 1.69
CA GLN A 105 4.31 18.45 3.09
C GLN A 105 3.14 18.70 4.07
N SER A 106 2.14 19.49 3.68
CA SER A 106 0.95 19.71 4.52
C SER A 106 0.09 18.45 4.67
N ILE A 107 0.07 17.62 3.63
CA ILE A 107 -0.69 16.35 3.60
C ILE A 107 0.01 15.31 4.46
N TYR A 108 1.33 15.21 4.38
CA TYR A 108 2.08 14.24 5.19
C TYR A 108 1.99 14.53 6.67
N LYS A 109 2.13 15.80 7.08
CA LYS A 109 2.01 16.20 8.49
C LYS A 109 0.67 15.78 9.11
N LYS A 110 -0.38 15.64 8.28
CA LYS A 110 -1.70 15.22 8.73
C LYS A 110 -1.81 13.70 8.94
N TRP A 111 -1.04 12.89 8.19
CA TRP A 111 -1.32 11.46 8.04
C TRP A 111 -0.13 10.52 8.25
N LEU A 112 1.09 11.05 8.41
CA LEU A 112 2.32 10.24 8.42
C LEU A 112 3.20 10.56 9.62
N THR A 113 3.42 9.55 10.48
CA THR A 113 4.30 9.64 11.66
C THR A 113 5.78 9.40 11.31
N ALA A 114 6.08 8.63 10.26
CA ALA A 114 7.45 8.36 9.82
C ALA A 114 7.53 8.36 8.28
N THR A 115 8.22 9.34 7.70
CA THR A 115 8.44 9.39 6.24
C THR A 115 9.91 9.17 5.92
N ALA A 116 10.22 8.15 5.14
CA ALA A 116 11.43 8.13 4.33
C ALA A 116 11.10 8.77 2.98
N ILE A 117 11.38 10.06 2.83
CA ILE A 117 11.22 10.79 1.57
C ILE A 117 12.44 10.49 0.71
N ILE A 118 12.28 9.67 -0.33
CA ILE A 118 13.28 9.56 -1.39
C ILE A 118 12.80 10.46 -2.53
N GLN A 119 13.55 11.53 -2.82
CA GLN A 119 13.30 12.45 -3.94
C GLN A 119 14.27 12.18 -5.10
N PRO A 120 13.98 11.24 -6.02
CA PRO A 120 14.44 11.40 -7.39
C PRO A 120 13.87 12.71 -7.97
N PRO A 121 14.44 13.27 -9.05
CA PRO A 121 14.06 14.58 -9.58
C PRO A 121 12.57 14.78 -9.92
N HIS A 122 11.76 13.72 -9.98
CA HIS A 122 10.33 13.78 -10.34
C HIS A 122 9.40 12.88 -9.51
N VAL A 123 9.89 12.24 -8.45
CA VAL A 123 9.09 11.27 -7.67
C VAL A 123 9.32 11.53 -6.19
N THR A 124 8.24 11.50 -5.39
CA THR A 124 8.39 11.43 -3.93
C THR A 124 7.93 10.06 -3.48
N LEU A 125 8.82 9.31 -2.84
CA LEU A 125 8.49 8.06 -2.18
C LEU A 125 8.02 8.35 -0.75
N VAL A 126 6.89 7.75 -0.36
CA VAL A 126 6.37 7.85 1.01
C VAL A 126 6.17 6.44 1.53
N SER A 127 6.90 6.09 2.59
CA SER A 127 6.64 4.87 3.38
C SER A 127 5.63 5.20 4.47
N LEU A 128 4.51 4.50 4.50
CA LEU A 128 3.55 4.55 5.61
C LEU A 128 3.92 3.45 6.62
N ARG A 129 4.11 3.78 7.89
CA ARG A 129 4.24 2.82 9.00
C ARG A 129 3.21 3.17 10.07
N ASN A 130 2.54 2.17 10.64
CA ASN A 130 1.70 2.32 11.82
C ASN A 130 2.57 2.22 13.08
N ASP A 131 2.24 3.01 14.10
CA ASP A 131 3.01 3.15 15.35
C ASP A 131 2.95 1.91 16.29
N ASP A 132 2.28 0.83 15.91
CA ASP A 132 2.20 -0.39 16.74
C ASP A 132 3.46 -1.26 16.69
N ASP A 133 4.37 -1.03 15.73
CA ASP A 133 5.69 -1.67 15.70
C ASP A 133 6.70 -0.88 16.56
N THR A 134 6.40 -0.73 17.84
CA THR A 134 7.47 -0.59 18.84
C THR A 134 8.07 -1.97 19.06
N ALA A 135 8.89 -2.42 18.11
CA ALA A 135 9.89 -3.44 18.42
C ALA A 135 10.71 -2.87 19.57
N THR A 136 10.48 -3.39 20.77
CA THR A 136 11.36 -3.23 21.92
C THR A 136 12.75 -3.58 21.45
N LEU A 137 13.60 -2.56 21.27
CA LEU A 137 15.03 -2.75 21.25
C LEU A 137 15.35 -3.34 22.62
N ASP A 138 15.58 -4.65 22.61
CA ASP A 138 15.95 -5.44 23.78
C ASP A 138 17.27 -4.86 24.30
N ASP A 139 17.17 -4.13 25.41
CA ASP A 139 18.26 -3.37 26.04
C ASP A 139 19.12 -4.33 26.90
N ASN A 140 19.51 -5.47 26.31
CA ASN A 140 20.26 -6.53 26.98
C ASN A 140 21.74 -6.58 26.59
N ASP A 141 22.36 -5.42 26.43
CA ASP A 141 23.82 -5.32 26.33
C ASP A 141 24.40 -4.22 27.24
N LYS A 142 24.00 -4.22 28.52
CA LYS A 142 24.74 -3.55 29.61
C LYS A 142 24.61 -4.29 30.94
N ARG A 143 25.52 -5.25 31.16
CA ARG A 143 26.06 -5.80 32.44
C ARG A 143 26.62 -7.20 32.11
N ARG A 144 27.92 -7.47 31.97
CA ARG A 144 28.95 -7.46 33.03
C ARG A 144 28.44 -7.74 34.43
#